data_AF-A0A969ZMS9-F1
#
_entry.id   AF-A0A969ZMS9-F1
#
_cell.length_a   1.000
_cell.length_b   1.000
_cell.length_c   1.000
_cell.angle_alpha   90.00
_cell.angle_beta   90.00
_cell.angle_gamma   90.00
#
_symmetry.space_group_name_H-M   'P 1'
#
loop_
_entity.id
_entity.type
_entity.pdbx_description
1 polymer ?
#
loop_
_entity_poly.entity_id
_entity_poly.type
_entity_poly.pdbx_seq_one_letter_code
_entity_poly.pdbx_strand_id
1 'polypeptide(L)'
;MKKTLKLLLTLLLTVIVFSGSITSVVADDNGHTCIIRTRHEYTFYNFGDDTYHNFTYRIIRECIICNFFELIDSGEGILSHTIRVTDVHLGNKHTYSEKCTDCGYVRYDVTYDCPGNPCIKPYSIKPVCIQ
;
A
#
# COMPACT_ATOMS: atom_id res chain seq x y z
N MET A 1 38.89 -47.97 35.52
CA MET A 1 38.67 -47.93 34.06
C MET A 1 37.21 -47.82 33.65
N LYS A 2 36.27 -48.68 34.10
CA LYS A 2 34.86 -48.59 33.67
C LYS A 2 34.13 -47.31 34.11
N LYS A 3 34.44 -46.77 35.30
CA LYS A 3 33.82 -45.53 35.81
C LYS A 3 34.34 -44.27 35.11
N THR A 4 35.64 -44.22 34.81
CA THR A 4 36.28 -43.12 34.09
C THR A 4 35.84 -43.05 32.62
N LEU A 5 35.63 -44.20 31.98
CA LEU A 5 35.10 -44.26 30.61
C LEU A 5 33.65 -43.72 30.53
N LYS A 6 32.79 -44.08 31.48
CA LYS A 6 31.41 -43.57 31.54
C LYS A 6 31.38 -42.05 31.70
N LEU A 7 32.25 -41.51 32.56
CA LEU A 7 32.35 -40.07 32.82
C LEU A 7 32.80 -39.28 31.58
N LEU A 8 33.78 -39.81 30.85
CA LEU A 8 34.25 -39.28 29.57
C LEU A 8 33.15 -39.32 28.50
N LEU A 9 32.39 -40.42 28.43
CA LEU A 9 31.30 -40.55 27.46
C LEU A 9 30.17 -39.55 27.73
N THR A 10 29.81 -39.34 29.01
CA THR A 10 28.80 -38.34 29.38
C THR A 10 29.26 -36.92 29.09
N LEU A 11 30.54 -36.61 29.34
CA LEU A 11 31.10 -35.30 29.05
C LEU A 11 31.10 -35.00 27.54
N LEU A 12 31.46 -36.01 26.74
CA LEU A 12 31.44 -35.91 25.27
C LEU A 12 30.01 -35.67 24.76
N LEU A 13 29.01 -36.38 25.31
CA LEU A 13 27.61 -36.21 24.93
C LEU A 13 27.09 -34.80 25.27
N THR A 14 27.45 -34.26 26.44
CA THR A 14 27.02 -32.92 26.83
C THR A 14 27.65 -31.84 25.94
N VAL A 15 28.90 -32.01 25.51
CA VAL A 15 29.54 -31.06 24.59
C VAL A 15 28.84 -31.04 23.23
N ILE A 16 28.42 -32.20 22.71
CA ILE A 16 27.69 -32.31 21.44
C ILE A 16 26.32 -31.60 21.54
N VAL A 17 25.58 -31.79 22.63
CA VAL A 17 24.25 -31.18 22.82
C VAL A 17 24.36 -29.65 22.97
N PHE A 18 25.39 -29.13 23.65
CA PHE A 18 25.57 -27.68 23.81
C PHE A 18 26.13 -26.98 22.56
N SER A 19 26.86 -27.69 21.69
CA SER A 19 27.26 -27.15 20.38
C SER A 19 26.10 -27.04 19.38
N GLY A 20 24.96 -27.65 19.66
CA GLY A 20 23.74 -27.62 18.85
C GLY A 20 22.87 -26.37 19.04
N SER A 21 23.44 -25.21 19.38
CA SER A 21 22.72 -23.92 19.30
C SER A 21 22.59 -23.52 17.83
N ILE A 22 21.72 -24.24 17.11
CA ILE A 22 21.38 -23.98 15.72
C ILE A 22 20.50 -22.73 15.76
N THR A 23 21.10 -21.56 15.54
CA THR A 23 20.35 -20.48 14.89
C THR A 23 19.90 -21.06 13.55
N SER A 24 18.61 -21.30 13.40
CA SER A 24 18.04 -21.73 12.13
C SER A 24 18.16 -20.57 11.15
N VAL A 25 19.32 -20.42 10.53
CA VAL A 25 19.48 -19.64 9.32
C VAL A 25 18.90 -20.51 8.22
N VAL A 26 17.73 -20.13 7.72
CA VAL A 26 17.20 -20.72 6.49
C VAL A 26 18.14 -20.27 5.39
N ALA A 27 19.14 -21.11 5.08
CA ALA A 27 19.92 -20.98 3.88
C ALA A 27 19.00 -21.39 2.73
N ASP A 28 18.48 -20.41 2.00
CA ASP A 28 17.93 -20.63 0.67
C ASP A 28 19.08 -21.12 -0.25
N ASP A 29 18.77 -21.90 -1.29
CA ASP A 29 19.70 -22.62 -2.17
C ASP A 29 20.75 -21.71 -2.86
N ASN A 30 20.62 -20.39 -2.70
CA ASN A 30 21.52 -19.36 -3.22
C ASN A 30 22.53 -18.81 -2.20
N GLY A 31 22.68 -19.42 -1.01
CA GLY A 31 23.83 -19.20 -0.13
C GLY A 31 24.05 -17.76 0.40
N HIS A 32 23.01 -16.92 0.36
CA HIS A 32 23.06 -15.56 0.90
C HIS A 32 21.92 -15.34 1.90
N THR A 33 22.10 -14.41 2.82
CA THR A 33 21.03 -13.97 3.71
C THR A 33 20.03 -13.14 2.91
N CYS A 34 18.81 -13.63 2.76
CA CYS A 34 17.76 -12.91 2.05
C CYS A 34 17.38 -11.63 2.82
N ILE A 35 17.54 -10.47 2.18
CA ILE A 35 16.99 -9.20 2.68
C ILE A 35 15.58 -9.07 2.11
N ILE A 36 14.60 -9.29 2.97
CA ILE A 36 13.20 -9.35 2.61
C ILE A 36 12.57 -7.96 2.63
N ARG A 37 11.91 -7.58 1.54
CA ARG A 37 11.00 -6.43 1.44
C ARG A 37 9.58 -6.93 1.15
N THR A 38 8.60 -6.27 1.75
CA THR A 38 7.19 -6.47 1.39
C THR A 38 6.75 -5.37 0.42
N ARG A 39 6.19 -5.78 -0.72
CA ARG A 39 5.63 -4.90 -1.75
C ARG A 39 4.11 -5.09 -1.79
N HIS A 40 3.37 -4.00 -1.73
CA HIS A 40 1.92 -4.00 -1.92
C HIS A 40 1.60 -3.45 -3.30
N GLU A 41 0.88 -4.21 -4.11
CA GLU A 41 0.39 -3.79 -5.42
C GLU A 41 -1.13 -3.70 -5.36
N TYR A 42 -1.67 -2.60 -5.87
CA TYR A 42 -3.11 -2.35 -5.97
C TYR A 42 -3.48 -2.07 -7.42
N THR A 43 -4.50 -2.76 -7.92
CA THR A 43 -5.06 -2.49 -9.26
C THR A 43 -6.54 -2.16 -9.12
N PHE A 44 -6.89 -0.91 -9.38
CA PHE A 44 -8.27 -0.42 -9.31
C PHE A 44 -9.06 -0.80 -10.57
N TYR A 45 -10.31 -1.21 -10.38
CA TYR A 45 -11.27 -1.51 -11.45
C TYR A 45 -12.68 -1.09 -11.02
N ASN A 46 -13.59 -0.94 -12.00
CA ASN A 46 -14.94 -0.38 -11.81
C ASN A 46 -14.94 1.05 -11.25
N PHE A 47 -14.80 2.01 -12.16
CA PHE A 47 -14.76 3.45 -11.89
C PHE A 47 -16.14 4.14 -11.91
N GLY A 48 -17.22 3.36 -12.04
CA GLY A 48 -18.57 3.86 -12.34
C GLY A 48 -19.50 4.03 -11.14
N ASP A 49 -19.08 3.60 -9.94
CA ASP A 49 -19.81 3.87 -8.69
C ASP A 49 -19.36 5.24 -8.16
N ASP A 50 -20.27 6.01 -7.55
CA ASP A 50 -19.96 7.32 -6.97
C ASP A 50 -19.35 7.24 -5.57
N THR A 51 -19.41 6.06 -4.95
CA THR A 51 -19.10 5.87 -3.53
C THR A 51 -17.78 5.12 -3.29
N TYR A 52 -17.44 4.13 -4.12
CA TYR A 52 -16.26 3.28 -3.90
C TYR A 52 -15.55 2.82 -5.17
N HIS A 53 -14.25 2.51 -5.04
CA HIS A 53 -13.49 1.69 -5.97
C HIS A 53 -13.52 0.24 -5.56
N ASN A 54 -13.62 -0.65 -6.54
CA ASN A 54 -13.15 -2.02 -6.35
C ASN A 54 -11.66 -2.07 -6.71
N PHE A 55 -10.89 -2.85 -5.97
CA PHE A 55 -9.50 -3.07 -6.29
C PHE A 55 -9.12 -4.51 -6.02
N THR A 56 -8.15 -5.00 -6.79
CA THR A 56 -7.42 -6.20 -6.44
C THR A 56 -6.11 -5.80 -5.77
N TYR A 57 -5.67 -6.59 -4.80
CA TYR A 57 -4.38 -6.37 -4.17
C TYR A 57 -3.53 -7.63 -4.22
N ARG A 58 -2.21 -7.43 -4.22
CA ARG A 58 -1.20 -8.49 -4.08
C ARG A 58 -0.16 -8.03 -3.08
N ILE A 59 0.10 -8.88 -2.08
CA ILE A 59 1.16 -8.69 -1.10
C ILE A 59 2.30 -9.63 -1.47
N ILE A 60 3.41 -9.08 -1.94
CA ILE A 60 4.54 -9.85 -2.44
C ILE A 60 5.71 -9.67 -1.48
N ARG A 61 6.28 -10.79 -1.05
CA ARG A 61 7.58 -10.83 -0.39
C ARG A 61 8.64 -10.94 -1.46
N GLU A 62 9.63 -10.05 -1.45
CA GLU A 62 10.74 -10.11 -2.40
C GLU A 62 12.08 -10.08 -1.68
N CYS A 63 13.04 -10.89 -2.13
CA CYS A 63 14.44 -10.72 -1.77
C CYS A 63 15.08 -9.75 -2.76
N ILE A 64 15.57 -8.61 -2.24
CA ILE A 64 16.19 -7.57 -3.09
C ILE A 64 17.53 -8.00 -3.71
N ILE A 65 18.11 -9.12 -3.26
CA ILE A 65 19.42 -9.60 -3.70
C ILE A 65 19.27 -10.64 -4.82
N CYS A 66 18.41 -11.64 -4.64
CA CYS A 66 18.30 -12.77 -5.57
C CYS A 66 17.05 -12.77 -6.44
N ASN A 67 16.19 -11.74 -6.34
CA ASN A 67 14.92 -11.70 -7.04
C ASN A 67 14.01 -12.91 -6.72
N PHE A 68 14.14 -13.48 -5.53
CA PHE A 68 13.13 -14.38 -5.00
C PHE A 68 11.83 -13.58 -4.80
N PHE A 69 10.69 -14.13 -5.23
CA PHE A 69 9.38 -13.56 -5.00
C PHE A 69 8.43 -14.64 -4.48
N GLU A 70 7.71 -14.31 -3.44
CA GLU A 70 6.64 -15.13 -2.87
C GLU A 70 5.38 -14.28 -2.76
N LEU A 71 4.27 -14.78 -3.31
CA LEU A 71 2.96 -14.18 -3.09
C LEU A 71 2.50 -14.58 -1.68
N ILE A 72 2.43 -13.61 -0.77
CA ILE A 72 1.97 -13.83 0.61
C ILE A 72 0.45 -13.89 0.64
N ASP A 73 -0.19 -12.95 -0.06
CA ASP A 73 -1.63 -12.76 -0.04
C ASP A 73 -2.11 -12.07 -1.31
N SER A 74 -3.36 -12.31 -1.68
CA SER A 74 -4.04 -11.61 -2.75
C SER A 74 -5.55 -11.69 -2.55
N GLY A 75 -6.23 -10.62 -2.93
CA GLY A 75 -7.69 -10.61 -2.88
C GLY A 75 -8.29 -9.39 -3.54
N GLU A 76 -9.56 -9.19 -3.24
CA GLU A 76 -10.34 -8.04 -3.67
C GLU A 76 -10.69 -7.18 -2.45
N GLY A 77 -10.87 -5.88 -2.68
CA GLY A 77 -11.24 -4.93 -1.65
C GLY A 77 -12.04 -3.77 -2.22
N ILE A 78 -12.60 -3.01 -1.30
CA ILE A 78 -13.39 -1.82 -1.60
C ILE A 78 -12.73 -0.63 -0.89
N LEU A 79 -12.48 0.45 -1.61
CA LEU A 79 -11.90 1.68 -1.05
C LEU A 79 -12.81 2.86 -1.38
N SER A 80 -13.15 3.67 -0.38
CA SER A 80 -13.91 4.90 -0.62
C SER A 80 -13.13 5.88 -1.49
N HIS A 81 -13.86 6.63 -2.32
CA HIS A 81 -13.26 7.66 -3.15
C HIS A 81 -12.58 8.75 -2.31
N THR A 82 -11.29 8.97 -2.55
CA THR A 82 -10.60 10.15 -2.02
C THR A 82 -10.79 11.31 -2.98
N ILE A 83 -11.81 12.14 -2.75
CA ILE A 83 -12.15 13.25 -3.63
C ILE A 83 -11.24 14.45 -3.37
N ARG A 84 -10.51 14.87 -4.40
CA ARG A 84 -9.77 16.13 -4.44
C ARG A 84 -10.65 17.22 -5.07
N VAL A 85 -10.81 18.31 -4.33
CA VAL A 85 -11.52 19.51 -4.79
C VAL A 85 -10.51 20.51 -5.35
N THR A 86 -10.79 21.03 -6.54
CA THR A 86 -10.07 22.13 -7.19
C THR A 86 -11.06 23.24 -7.46
N ASP A 87 -10.76 24.43 -6.95
CA ASP A 87 -11.60 25.63 -7.03
C ASP A 87 -10.68 26.80 -7.40
N VAL A 88 -10.62 27.16 -8.69
CA VAL A 88 -9.59 28.05 -9.24
C VAL A 88 -10.18 29.08 -10.21
N HIS A 89 -9.67 30.31 -10.12
CA HIS A 89 -9.96 31.40 -11.06
C HIS A 89 -8.80 31.62 -12.02
N LEU A 90 -9.12 31.71 -13.31
CA LEU A 90 -8.19 32.07 -14.37
C LEU A 90 -8.83 33.13 -15.27
N GLY A 91 -8.47 34.40 -15.03
CA GLY A 91 -9.07 35.54 -15.72
C GLY A 91 -10.57 35.62 -15.45
N ASN A 92 -11.38 35.68 -16.50
CA ASN A 92 -12.84 35.74 -16.42
C ASN A 92 -13.50 34.34 -16.38
N LYS A 93 -12.76 33.31 -15.95
CA LYS A 93 -13.26 31.94 -15.87
C LYS A 93 -13.02 31.35 -14.50
N HIS A 94 -13.98 30.58 -14.03
CA HIS A 94 -13.92 29.81 -12.80
C HIS A 94 -14.01 28.32 -13.14
N THR A 95 -13.02 27.54 -12.73
CA THR A 95 -13.01 26.09 -12.83
C THR A 95 -13.25 25.48 -11.45
N TYR A 96 -14.27 24.62 -11.36
CA TYR A 96 -14.58 23.82 -10.19
C TYR A 96 -14.56 22.33 -10.56
N SER A 97 -13.75 21.55 -9.86
CA SER A 97 -13.55 20.13 -10.14
C SER A 97 -13.47 19.30 -8.85
N GLU A 98 -14.22 18.22 -8.79
CA GLU A 98 -14.18 17.18 -7.76
C GLU A 98 -13.82 15.85 -8.41
N LYS A 99 -12.56 15.42 -8.25
CA LYS A 99 -12.02 14.22 -8.89
C LYS A 99 -11.40 13.29 -7.88
N CYS A 100 -11.58 11.99 -8.05
CA CYS A 100 -10.88 11.00 -7.25
C CYS A 100 -9.38 11.00 -7.58
N THR A 101 -8.54 10.97 -6.55
CA THR A 101 -7.06 10.91 -6.69
C THR A 101 -6.57 9.61 -7.30
N ASP A 102 -7.30 8.51 -7.09
CA ASP A 102 -6.75 7.16 -7.30
C ASP A 102 -7.21 6.55 -8.62
N CYS A 103 -8.37 6.97 -9.13
CA CYS A 103 -9.08 6.25 -10.18
C CYS A 103 -9.59 7.15 -11.33
N GLY A 104 -9.47 8.47 -11.20
CA GLY A 104 -9.96 9.43 -12.21
C GLY A 104 -11.47 9.62 -12.25
N TYR A 105 -12.25 9.02 -11.34
CA TYR A 105 -13.68 9.30 -11.17
C TYR A 105 -13.91 10.80 -11.02
N VAL A 106 -14.84 11.34 -11.81
CA VAL A 106 -15.17 12.76 -11.83
C VAL A 106 -16.58 12.92 -11.28
N ARG A 107 -16.70 13.50 -10.08
CA ARG A 107 -18.01 13.84 -9.52
C ARG A 107 -18.54 15.14 -10.12
N TYR A 108 -17.65 16.11 -10.28
CA TYR A 108 -17.92 17.40 -10.92
C TYR A 108 -16.67 17.87 -11.66
N ASP A 109 -16.85 18.44 -12.85
CA ASP A 109 -15.78 19.13 -13.57
C ASP A 109 -16.43 20.16 -14.50
N VAL A 110 -16.49 21.40 -14.04
CA VAL A 110 -17.16 22.49 -14.75
C VAL A 110 -16.24 23.69 -14.81
N THR A 111 -16.23 24.32 -15.98
CA THR A 111 -15.64 25.65 -16.15
C THR A 111 -16.71 26.57 -16.71
N TYR A 112 -16.89 27.72 -16.07
CA TYR A 112 -17.87 28.72 -16.48
C TYR A 112 -17.26 30.11 -16.46
N ASP A 113 -17.86 31.02 -17.23
CA ASP A 113 -17.45 32.41 -17.22
C ASP A 113 -17.82 33.03 -15.86
N CYS A 114 -16.83 33.53 -15.12
CA CYS A 114 -17.03 34.34 -13.92
C CYS A 114 -16.40 35.72 -14.13
N PRO A 115 -17.15 36.83 -14.04
CA PRO A 115 -16.61 38.19 -14.22
C PRO A 115 -15.67 38.65 -13.09
N GLY A 116 -15.34 37.77 -12.14
CA GLY A 116 -14.58 38.07 -10.93
C GLY A 116 -15.46 38.06 -9.68
N ASN A 117 -14.87 38.37 -8.52
CA ASN A 117 -15.59 38.32 -7.25
C ASN A 117 -16.79 39.29 -7.22
N PRO A 118 -17.95 38.88 -6.67
CA PRO A 118 -18.24 37.56 -6.08
C PRO A 118 -18.56 36.50 -7.15
N CYS A 119 -17.88 35.35 -7.08
CA CYS A 119 -18.21 34.24 -7.96
C CYS A 119 -19.33 33.39 -7.37
N ILE A 120 -20.37 33.18 -8.18
CA ILE A 120 -21.48 32.29 -7.85
C ILE A 120 -20.95 30.87 -7.97
N LYS A 121 -20.82 30.13 -6.87
CA LYS A 121 -20.54 28.69 -6.95
C LYS A 121 -21.66 28.03 -7.75
N PRO A 122 -21.35 27.08 -8.66
CA PRO A 122 -22.36 26.49 -9.55
C PRO A 122 -23.50 25.76 -8.80
N TYR A 123 -23.31 25.47 -7.50
CA TYR A 123 -24.30 24.81 -6.63
C TYR A 123 -24.53 25.53 -5.28
N SER A 124 -24.28 26.85 -5.18
CA SER A 124 -24.67 27.60 -3.98
C SER A 124 -26.20 27.66 -3.86
N ILE A 125 -26.76 26.88 -2.92
CA ILE A 125 -28.20 26.89 -2.59
C ILE A 125 -28.61 28.22 -1.92
N LYS A 126 -27.65 29.02 -1.44
CA LYS A 126 -27.93 30.37 -0.95
C LYS A 126 -27.86 31.38 -2.10
N PRO A 127 -28.91 32.17 -2.36
CA PRO A 127 -28.77 33.34 -3.22
C PRO A 127 -27.69 34.23 -2.61
N VAL A 128 -26.71 34.62 -3.44
CA VAL A 128 -25.73 35.63 -3.04
C VAL A 128 -26.54 36.91 -2.82
N CYS A 129 -26.68 37.34 -1.57
CA CYS A 129 -27.30 38.63 -1.26
C CYS A 129 -26.42 39.72 -1.89
N ILE A 130 -26.92 40.34 -2.97
CA ILE A 130 -26.35 41.53 -3.57
C ILE A 130 -26.69 42.68 -2.60
N GLN A 131 -25.68 43.26 -1.96
CA GLN A 131 -25.81 44.55 -1.26
C GLN A 131 -25.49 45.69 -2.24
#